data_AF-A0A8T4E333-F1
#
_entry.id   AF-A0A8T4E333-F1
#
_cell.length_a   1.000
_cell.length_b   1.000
_cell.length_c   1.000
_cell.angle_alpha   90.00
_cell.angle_beta   90.00
_cell.angle_gamma   90.00
#
_symmetry.space_group_name_H-M   'P 1'
#
loop_
_entity.id
_entity.type
_entity.pdbx_description
1 polymer ?
#
loop_
_entity_poly.entity_id
_entity_poly.type
_entity_poly.pdbx_seq_one_letter_code
_entity_poly.pdbx_strand_id
1 'polypeptide(L)'
;MILRKSRLDIHVEKTENFVQYLLKKRKESIQNCLIRPLYQEALKSLFLVVVLLLDALLPLEMYRILPFPANIFGALFLLGIFVYGEIRLYNSFWGKQGRWSIEKYKTQRDNATEDKKDAG
;
A
#
# COMPACT_ATOMS: atom_id res chain seq x y z
N MET A 1 37.15 -44.38 -7.91
CA MET A 1 38.05 -43.28 -7.53
C MET A 1 37.21 -42.22 -6.84
N ILE A 2 37.10 -42.29 -5.51
CA ILE A 2 36.25 -41.37 -4.73
C ILE A 2 37.10 -40.11 -4.53
N LEU A 3 36.80 -39.05 -5.27
CA LEU A 3 37.40 -37.73 -5.05
C LEU A 3 37.05 -37.33 -3.60
N ARG A 4 38.02 -37.40 -2.69
CA ARG A 4 37.86 -36.81 -1.34
C ARG A 4 37.70 -35.31 -1.56
N LYS A 5 36.46 -34.83 -1.56
CA LYS A 5 36.16 -33.40 -1.44
C LYS A 5 36.95 -32.87 -0.25
N SER A 6 37.84 -31.92 -0.52
CA SER A 6 38.63 -31.29 0.53
C SER A 6 37.68 -30.60 1.51
N ARG A 7 38.03 -30.52 2.80
CA ARG A 7 37.28 -29.70 3.77
C ARG A 7 37.08 -28.26 3.27
N LEU A 8 38.02 -27.77 2.45
CA LEU A 8 37.94 -26.47 1.80
C LEU A 8 36.79 -26.39 0.79
N ASP A 9 36.61 -27.39 -0.07
CA ASP A 9 35.53 -27.40 -1.07
C ASP A 9 34.15 -27.38 -0.41
N ILE A 10 33.99 -28.11 0.69
CA ILE A 10 32.73 -28.15 1.45
C ILE A 10 32.45 -26.79 2.10
N HIS A 11 33.48 -26.10 2.60
CA HIS A 11 33.33 -24.75 3.15
C HIS A 11 33.04 -23.71 2.07
N VAL A 12 33.68 -23.79 0.90
CA VAL A 12 33.41 -22.89 -0.22
C VAL A 12 31.97 -23.06 -0.72
N GLU A 13 31.53 -24.29 -0.95
CA GLU A 13 30.15 -24.61 -1.38
C GLU A 13 29.09 -24.15 -0.37
N LYS A 14 29.39 -24.25 0.93
CA LYS A 14 28.51 -23.76 2.00
C LYS A 14 28.45 -22.23 2.04
N THR A 15 29.58 -21.57 1.78
CA THR A 15 29.66 -20.11 1.74
C THR A 15 28.95 -19.56 0.51
N GLU A 16 29.10 -20.21 -0.64
CA GLU A 16 28.47 -19.84 -1.90
C GLU A 16 26.94 -19.97 -1.85
N ASN A 17 26.44 -21.07 -1.28
CA ASN A 17 25.01 -21.26 -1.01
C ASN A 17 24.47 -20.22 -0.03
N PHE A 18 25.25 -19.81 0.98
CA PHE A 18 24.84 -18.79 1.94
C PHE A 18 24.76 -17.40 1.29
N VAL A 19 25.73 -17.07 0.42
CA VAL A 19 25.73 -15.81 -0.35
C VAL A 19 24.55 -15.75 -1.32
N GLN A 20 24.28 -16.84 -2.04
CA GLN A 20 23.10 -16.96 -2.92
C GLN A 20 21.78 -16.79 -2.14
N TYR A 21 21.67 -17.43 -0.97
CA TYR A 21 20.51 -17.30 -0.10
C TYR A 21 20.31 -15.84 0.39
N LEU A 22 21.38 -15.18 0.82
CA LEU A 22 21.35 -13.78 1.24
C LEU A 22 20.96 -12.84 0.09
N LEU A 23 21.49 -13.05 -1.11
CA LEU A 23 21.15 -12.26 -2.29
C LEU A 23 19.68 -12.42 -2.68
N LYS A 24 19.16 -13.66 -2.68
CA LYS A 24 17.76 -13.93 -2.98
C LYS A 24 16.83 -13.28 -1.95
N LYS A 25 17.13 -13.42 -0.67
CA LYS A 25 16.38 -12.80 0.44
C LYS A 25 16.39 -11.28 0.36
N ARG A 26 17.53 -10.68 -0.02
CA ARG A 26 17.65 -9.22 -0.22
C ARG A 26 16.84 -8.74 -1.41
N LYS A 27 16.83 -9.49 -2.52
CA LYS A 27 16.07 -9.16 -3.73
C LYS A 27 14.56 -9.22 -3.49
N GLU A 28 14.07 -10.25 -2.81
CA GLU A 28 12.68 -10.36 -2.36
C GLU A 28 12.30 -9.25 -1.38
N SER A 29 13.19 -8.89 -0.45
CA SER A 29 12.98 -7.77 0.47
C SER A 29 12.85 -6.44 -0.27
N ILE A 30 13.70 -6.18 -1.27
CA ILE A 30 13.66 -4.95 -2.06
C ILE A 30 12.39 -4.91 -2.91
N GLN A 31 12.05 -6.01 -3.59
CA GLN A 31 10.82 -6.11 -4.36
C GLN A 31 9.58 -5.88 -3.48
N ASN A 32 9.49 -6.54 -2.33
CA ASN A 32 8.37 -6.33 -1.41
C ASN A 32 8.32 -4.91 -0.84
N CYS A 33 9.46 -4.26 -0.62
CA CYS A 33 9.54 -2.87 -0.17
C CYS A 33 9.20 -1.84 -1.25
N LEU A 34 9.47 -2.11 -2.52
CA LEU A 34 9.22 -1.16 -3.61
C LEU A 34 7.84 -1.33 -4.24
N ILE A 35 7.41 -2.58 -4.41
CA ILE A 35 6.17 -2.91 -5.07
C ILE A 35 5.00 -2.46 -4.19
N ARG A 36 5.00 -2.80 -2.91
CA ARG A 36 3.87 -2.51 -2.01
C ARG A 36 3.51 -1.02 -1.88
N PRO A 37 4.44 -0.06 -1.70
CA PRO A 37 4.09 1.36 -1.64
C PRO A 37 3.59 1.88 -2.99
N LEU A 38 4.13 1.38 -4.10
CA LEU A 38 3.69 1.79 -5.45
C LEU A 38 2.25 1.35 -5.72
N TYR A 39 1.89 0.12 -5.31
CA TYR A 39 0.51 -0.36 -5.38
C TYR A 39 -0.42 0.42 -4.45
N GLN A 40 0.03 0.81 -3.25
CA GLN A 40 -0.77 1.66 -2.35
C GLN A 40 -1.05 3.03 -2.96
N GLU A 41 -0.05 3.64 -3.60
CA GLU A 41 -0.17 4.96 -4.22
C GLU A 41 -1.08 4.90 -5.46
N ALA A 42 -0.96 3.85 -6.27
CA ALA A 42 -1.86 3.59 -7.40
C ALA A 42 -3.30 3.30 -6.94
N LEU A 43 -3.50 2.57 -5.84
CA LEU A 43 -4.84 2.31 -5.32
C LEU A 43 -5.47 3.59 -4.76
N LYS A 44 -4.66 4.47 -4.15
CA LYS A 44 -5.09 5.77 -3.66
C LYS A 44 -5.48 6.72 -4.79
N SER A 45 -4.70 6.76 -5.88
CA SER A 45 -5.06 7.56 -7.05
C SER A 45 -6.31 7.03 -7.73
N LEU A 46 -6.46 5.71 -7.87
CA LEU A 46 -7.66 5.09 -8.41
C LEU A 46 -8.90 5.40 -7.56
N PHE A 47 -8.79 5.31 -6.23
CA PHE A 47 -9.86 5.70 -5.31
C PHE A 47 -10.29 7.15 -5.52
N LEU A 48 -9.32 8.08 -5.63
CA LEU A 48 -9.59 9.49 -5.90
C LEU A 48 -10.32 9.70 -7.23
N VAL A 49 -9.93 8.99 -8.29
CA VAL A 49 -10.58 9.09 -9.60
C VAL A 49 -12.03 8.63 -9.51
N VAL A 50 -12.30 7.52 -8.83
CA VAL A 50 -13.67 7.00 -8.65
C VAL A 50 -14.53 7.98 -7.84
N VAL A 51 -13.98 8.52 -6.76
CA VAL A 51 -14.61 9.57 -5.93
C VAL A 51 -15.00 10.77 -6.80
N LEU A 52 -14.04 11.33 -7.53
CA LEU A 52 -14.28 12.47 -8.41
C LEU A 52 -15.35 12.20 -9.47
N LEU A 53 -15.38 10.97 -9.99
CA LEU A 53 -16.37 10.55 -10.97
C LEU A 53 -17.78 10.49 -10.35
N LEU A 54 -17.91 9.94 -9.15
CA LEU A 54 -19.19 9.87 -8.42
C LEU A 54 -19.68 11.28 -8.06
N ASP A 55 -18.78 12.13 -7.55
CA ASP A 55 -19.07 13.53 -7.20
C ASP A 55 -19.47 14.38 -8.41
N ALA A 56 -19.04 14.03 -9.62
CA ALA A 56 -19.49 14.70 -10.84
C ALA A 56 -20.82 14.15 -11.36
N LEU A 57 -20.99 12.82 -11.36
CA LEU A 57 -22.12 12.17 -12.02
C LEU A 57 -23.42 12.29 -11.22
N LEU A 58 -23.35 12.12 -9.89
CA LEU A 58 -24.55 12.09 -9.03
C LEU A 58 -25.24 13.46 -8.91
N PRO A 59 -24.52 14.58 -8.70
CA PRO A 59 -25.15 15.89 -8.71
C PRO A 59 -25.74 16.23 -10.08
N LEU A 60 -25.08 15.82 -11.18
CA LEU A 60 -25.57 16.04 -12.54
C LEU A 60 -26.91 15.33 -12.79
N GLU A 61 -27.06 14.11 -12.27
CA GLU A 61 -28.30 13.35 -12.37
C GLU A 61 -29.43 14.00 -11.54
N MET A 62 -29.11 14.51 -10.35
CA MET A 62 -30.05 15.30 -9.54
C MET A 62 -30.51 16.59 -10.23
N TYR A 63 -29.61 17.25 -10.98
CA TYR A 63 -29.96 18.42 -11.79
C TYR A 63 -30.97 18.11 -12.90
N ARG A 64 -30.94 16.89 -13.44
CA ARG A 64 -31.82 16.45 -14.52
C ARG A 64 -33.19 15.97 -14.03
N ILE A 65 -33.25 15.37 -12.85
CA ILE A 65 -34.48 14.75 -12.32
C ILE A 65 -35.39 15.77 -11.62
N LEU A 66 -34.81 16.73 -10.90
CA LEU A 66 -35.61 17.66 -10.10
C LEU A 66 -35.94 18.96 -10.87
N PRO A 67 -37.15 19.50 -10.69
CA PRO A 67 -37.48 20.84 -11.19
C PRO A 67 -36.73 21.92 -10.40
N PHE A 68 -36.48 23.04 -11.06
CA PHE A 68 -35.88 24.22 -10.44
C PHE A 68 -36.86 24.86 -9.43
N PRO A 69 -36.41 25.33 -8.25
CA PRO A 69 -35.02 25.40 -7.74
C PRO A 69 -34.62 24.21 -6.84
N ALA A 70 -35.51 23.23 -6.64
CA ALA A 70 -35.26 22.09 -5.76
C ALA A 70 -34.05 21.26 -6.19
N ASN A 71 -33.72 21.26 -7.49
CA ASN A 71 -32.52 20.64 -8.04
C ASN A 71 -31.21 21.19 -7.45
N ILE A 72 -31.10 22.51 -7.23
CA ILE A 72 -29.89 23.13 -6.68
C ILE A 72 -29.69 22.69 -5.22
N PHE A 73 -30.74 22.79 -4.40
CA PHE A 73 -30.67 22.40 -3.00
C PHE A 73 -30.43 20.90 -2.84
N GLY A 74 -31.08 20.09 -3.65
CA GLY A 74 -30.88 18.64 -3.67
C GLY A 74 -29.45 18.26 -4.04
N ALA A 75 -28.89 18.87 -5.08
CA ALA A 75 -27.52 18.61 -5.51
C ALA A 75 -26.49 19.03 -4.44
N LEU A 76 -26.64 20.21 -3.84
CA LEU A 76 -25.76 20.68 -2.76
C LEU A 76 -25.80 19.78 -1.53
N PHE A 77 -27.00 19.36 -1.13
CA PHE A 77 -27.17 18.48 0.02
C PHE A 77 -26.54 17.10 -0.23
N LEU A 78 -26.76 16.55 -1.43
CA LEU A 78 -26.23 15.24 -1.80
C LEU A 78 -24.70 15.25 -1.91
N LEU A 79 -24.13 16.30 -2.48
CA LEU A 79 -22.68 16.52 -2.54
C LEU A 79 -22.10 16.58 -1.12
N GLY A 80 -22.73 17.30 -0.19
CA GLY A 80 -22.30 17.34 1.21
C GLY A 80 -22.28 15.96 1.89
N ILE A 81 -23.29 15.12 1.63
CA ILE A 81 -23.34 13.74 2.15
C ILE A 81 -22.21 12.90 1.55
N PHE A 82 -21.99 12.99 0.25
CA PHE A 82 -20.96 12.22 -0.45
C PHE A 82 -19.57 12.60 0.06
N VAL A 83 -19.23 13.88 0.06
CA VAL A 83 -17.95 14.37 0.58
C VAL A 83 -17.71 13.90 2.03
N TYR A 84 -18.73 13.97 2.89
CA TYR A 84 -18.60 13.46 4.25
C TYR A 84 -18.33 11.94 4.30
N GLY A 85 -19.05 11.16 3.50
CA GLY A 85 -18.85 9.72 3.37
C GLY A 85 -17.47 9.36 2.84
N GLU A 86 -16.99 10.08 1.83
CA GLU A 86 -15.68 9.91 1.22
C GLU A 86 -14.54 10.22 2.18
N ILE A 87 -14.63 11.33 2.92
CA ILE A 87 -13.64 11.66 3.97
C ILE A 87 -13.59 10.53 5.01
N ARG A 88 -14.75 9.99 5.40
CA ARG A 88 -14.81 8.90 6.37
C ARG A 88 -14.22 7.60 5.82
N LEU A 89 -14.54 7.24 4.58
CA LEU A 89 -13.97 6.08 3.89
C LEU A 89 -12.45 6.25 3.75
N TYR A 90 -11.99 7.40 3.25
CA TYR A 90 -10.59 7.71 3.09
C TYR A 90 -9.83 7.59 4.41
N ASN A 91 -10.36 8.13 5.51
CA ASN A 91 -9.75 7.98 6.84
C ASN A 91 -9.75 6.54 7.34
N SER A 92 -10.82 5.78 7.09
CA SER A 92 -10.91 4.36 7.48
C SER A 92 -9.92 3.49 6.72
N PHE A 93 -9.72 3.79 5.43
CA PHE A 93 -8.87 3.03 4.55
C PHE A 93 -7.41 3.46 4.71
N TRP A 94 -7.10 4.73 4.48
CA TRP A 94 -5.74 5.29 4.36
C TRP A 94 -5.31 6.17 5.55
N GLY A 95 -6.18 6.41 6.55
CA GLY A 95 -5.81 7.18 7.75
C GLY A 95 -4.81 6.45 8.65
N LYS A 96 -4.35 7.11 9.72
CA LYS A 96 -3.26 6.61 10.60
C LYS A 96 -3.46 5.18 11.12
N GLN A 97 -4.70 4.82 11.46
CA GLN A 97 -5.07 3.46 11.91
C GLN A 97 -5.58 2.54 10.78
N GLY A 98 -5.71 3.07 9.55
CA GLY A 98 -6.27 2.37 8.40
C GLY A 98 -5.54 1.08 8.07
N ARG A 99 -6.26 0.14 7.43
CA ARG A 99 -5.71 -1.18 7.06
C ARG A 99 -4.50 -1.07 6.12
N TRP A 100 -4.41 0.03 5.38
CA TRP A 100 -3.36 0.31 4.39
C TRP A 100 -2.59 1.59 4.74
N SER A 101 -2.50 1.94 6.04
CA SER A 101 -1.67 3.06 6.50
C SER A 101 -0.18 2.79 6.25
N ILE A 102 0.51 3.75 5.64
CA ILE A 102 1.97 3.72 5.42
C ILE A 102 2.72 3.79 6.76
N GLU A 103 2.13 4.37 7.81
CA GLU A 103 2.75 4.50 9.14
C GLU A 103 2.96 3.15 9.83
N LYS A 104 2.05 2.19 9.64
CA LYS A 104 2.24 0.81 10.14
C LYS A 104 3.45 0.12 9.51
N TYR A 105 3.73 0.49 8.26
CA TYR A 105 4.86 -0.04 7.50
C TYR A 105 6.20 0.55 7.94
N LYS A 106 6.23 1.86 8.21
CA LYS A 106 7.41 2.55 8.73
C LYS A 106 7.81 1.99 10.10
N THR A 107 6.81 1.81 10.98
CA THR A 107 7.00 1.27 12.34
C THR A 107 7.49 -0.18 12.34
N GLN A 108 6.95 -1.06 11.48
CA GLN A 108 7.47 -2.43 11.35
C GLN A 108 8.92 -2.48 10.85
N ARG A 109 9.30 -1.55 9.98
CA ARG A 109 10.66 -1.50 9.44
C ARG A 109 11.67 -1.02 10.48
N ASP A 110 11.30 -0.05 11.32
CA ASP A 110 12.16 0.46 12.39
C ASP A 110 12.37 -0.62 13.46
N ASN A 111 11.31 -1.31 13.90
CA ASN A 111 11.42 -2.43 14.84
C ASN A 111 12.27 -3.60 14.30
N ALA A 112 12.14 -3.94 13.02
CA ALA A 112 12.97 -4.98 12.39
C ALA A 112 14.45 -4.58 12.21
N THR A 113 14.76 -3.29 12.35
CA THR A 113 16.13 -2.76 12.30
C THR A 113 16.74 -2.70 13.70
N GLU A 114 15.93 -2.46 14.75
CA GLU A 114 16.34 -2.56 16.16
C GLU A 114 16.64 -4.00 16.60
N ASP A 115 15.79 -4.97 16.24
CA ASP A 115 16.04 -6.41 16.52
C ASP A 115 17.36 -6.95 15.95
N LYS A 116 17.93 -6.28 14.94
CA LYS A 116 19.23 -6.64 14.36
C LYS A 116 20.42 -5.96 15.03
N LYS A 117 20.19 -4.86 15.76
CA LYS A 117 21.23 -4.18 16.54
C LYS A 117 21.45 -4.84 17.89
N ASP A 118 20.41 -5.42 18.48
CA ASP A 118 20.48 -6.06 19.80
C ASP A 118 20.97 -7.52 19.76
N ALA A 119 21.17 -8.09 18.56
CA ALA A 119 21.65 -9.45 18.35
C ALA A 119 23.14 -9.55 17.96
N GLY A 120 23.91 -8.45 18.04
CA GLY A 120 25.35 -8.38 17.78
C GLY A 120 26.11 -7.94 19.00
#